data_AF-A0A2E5PQ57-F1
#
_entry.id   AF-A0A2E5PQ57-F1
#
_cell.length_a   1.000
_cell.length_b   1.000
_cell.length_c   1.000
_cell.angle_alpha   90.00
_cell.angle_beta   90.00
_cell.angle_gamma   90.00
#
_symmetry.space_group_name_H-M   'P 1'
#
loop_
_entity.id
_entity.type
_entity.pdbx_description
1 polymer ?
#
loop_
_entity_poly.entity_id
_entity_poly.type
_entity_poly.pdbx_seq_one_letter_code
_entity_poly.pdbx_strand_id
1 'polypeptide(L)'
;MLDDGSLILVHPDEPVDCGVAIVKHPTILTEGFGGRLRIRSRQNLVFVGQVPSDKDGTVYYDPVEVHGHAIEALGEAPVWCPVSPTVRSHLEGGGVPLTDDNWVEVIDPEGWAVERMGPLGDRPVIGRHGRPTPMKWPEDPEDFLAAYPIDGRAGVRVLGGIDGLEGFLGDRVPESWEVYGFGGLEPGEFLRGVDFFVYFHHRDLVEAFGRTILEALASGCVVVLPPHFESLFGDACVYAEPQGVWSVIDSLHGSPNEFRRVSEHGVEEVRRRFSHEAHVSRLRGLLGKPGGGSGRAAPTGRLPKGLRDQRPSVLMACVGMAEAAVAETIRQLEAHRDRATGFAPVVLATVPPPDIARHLDEDLLLDADRRFFIGSRSGIVVESMEPRDSYIGPDSFDNHLLEKIAELRLRHRIGSVAAVDIGHPDAWLVLQAARG
;
A
#
# COMPACT_ATOMS: atom_id res chain seq x y z
N MET A 1 -12.45 8.73 5.84
CA MET A 1 -13.79 8.40 6.42
C MET A 1 -14.57 7.61 5.39
N LEU A 2 -15.31 6.57 5.77
CA LEU A 2 -16.29 5.94 4.88
C LEU A 2 -17.63 6.65 5.11
N ASP A 3 -18.10 7.41 4.13
CA ASP A 3 -19.43 8.04 4.14
C ASP A 3 -20.17 7.56 2.89
N ASP A 4 -21.33 6.95 3.06
CA ASP A 4 -22.20 6.46 1.96
C ASP A 4 -21.49 5.62 0.87
N GLY A 5 -20.59 4.70 1.28
CA GLY A 5 -19.83 3.86 0.37
C GLY A 5 -18.69 4.57 -0.37
N SER A 6 -18.38 5.81 -0.03
CA SER A 6 -17.27 6.59 -0.60
C SER A 6 -16.04 6.59 0.32
N LEU A 7 -14.86 6.42 -0.28
CA LEU A 7 -13.57 6.60 0.39
C LEU A 7 -13.25 8.09 0.43
N ILE A 8 -13.31 8.70 1.61
CA ILE A 8 -12.88 10.09 1.78
C ILE A 8 -11.40 10.10 2.19
N LEU A 9 -10.57 10.63 1.31
CA LEU A 9 -9.19 11.02 1.62
C LEU A 9 -9.22 12.20 2.59
N VAL A 10 -8.61 12.03 3.75
CA VAL A 10 -8.51 13.06 4.81
C VAL A 10 -7.08 13.57 4.86
N HIS A 11 -6.89 14.88 4.93
CA HIS A 11 -5.54 15.42 5.10
C HIS A 11 -4.94 15.12 6.48
N PRO A 12 -3.61 15.03 6.61
CA PRO A 12 -2.98 14.76 7.90
C PRO A 12 -3.19 15.85 8.97
N ASP A 13 -3.53 17.08 8.55
CA ASP A 13 -3.82 18.22 9.42
C ASP A 13 -5.33 18.47 9.61
N GLU A 14 -6.19 17.71 8.94
CA GLU A 14 -7.63 17.70 9.22
C GLU A 14 -7.90 16.92 10.51
N PRO A 15 -8.65 17.50 11.46
CA PRO A 15 -9.01 16.78 12.67
C PRO A 15 -10.01 15.66 12.38
N VAL A 16 -9.65 14.46 12.82
CA VAL A 16 -10.50 13.26 12.76
C VAL A 16 -10.85 12.83 14.17
N ASP A 17 -12.13 12.57 14.40
CA ASP A 17 -12.62 11.85 15.58
C ASP A 17 -13.21 10.52 15.10
N CYS A 18 -12.70 9.40 15.59
CA CYS A 18 -13.14 8.08 15.17
C CYS A 18 -13.19 7.07 16.32
N GLY A 19 -13.97 6.00 16.15
CA GLY A 19 -13.98 4.91 17.12
C GLY A 19 -12.66 4.11 17.14
N VAL A 20 -12.08 3.88 15.97
CA VAL A 20 -10.87 3.07 15.77
C VAL A 20 -9.98 3.73 14.73
N ALA A 21 -8.69 3.86 15.02
CA ALA A 21 -7.64 4.19 14.06
C ALA A 21 -6.79 2.93 13.79
N ILE A 22 -6.60 2.59 12.51
CA ILE A 22 -5.84 1.41 12.10
C ILE A 22 -4.67 1.86 11.23
N VAL A 23 -3.46 1.55 11.67
CA VAL A 23 -2.24 1.62 10.85
C VAL A 23 -2.16 0.31 10.07
N LYS A 24 -2.33 0.33 8.75
CA LYS A 24 -2.45 -0.90 7.94
C LYS A 24 -1.12 -1.65 7.76
N HIS A 25 0.02 -1.01 7.95
CA HIS A 25 1.31 -1.70 7.82
C HIS A 25 2.39 -1.03 8.69
N PRO A 26 3.19 -1.79 9.47
CA PRO A 26 4.17 -1.20 10.39
C PRO A 26 5.29 -0.43 9.68
N THR A 27 5.66 -0.81 8.46
CA THR A 27 6.75 -0.16 7.72
C THR A 27 6.47 1.30 7.35
N ILE A 28 5.23 1.77 7.42
CA ILE A 28 4.91 3.20 7.20
C ILE A 28 5.34 4.09 8.38
N LEU A 29 5.75 3.46 9.49
CA LEU A 29 6.16 4.09 10.74
C LEU A 29 7.61 3.73 11.10
N THR A 30 8.43 3.31 10.14
CA THR A 30 9.89 3.18 10.36
C THR A 30 10.52 4.54 10.65
N GLU A 31 9.93 5.62 10.14
CA GLU A 31 10.25 6.98 10.51
C GLU A 31 9.08 7.62 11.26
N GLY A 32 9.39 8.42 12.29
CA GLY A 32 8.40 9.22 12.99
C GLY A 32 7.84 10.35 12.13
N PHE A 33 6.59 10.73 12.38
CA PHE A 33 5.97 11.89 11.72
C PHE A 33 6.45 13.23 12.30
N GLY A 34 7.29 13.21 13.35
CA GLY A 34 7.80 14.40 14.01
C GLY A 34 6.70 15.14 14.77
N GLY A 35 5.73 14.40 15.30
CA GLY A 35 4.63 14.92 16.10
C GLY A 35 3.29 14.22 15.87
N ARG A 36 2.33 14.59 16.72
CA ARG A 36 0.99 14.01 16.74
C ARG A 36 0.15 14.43 15.54
N LEU A 37 -0.51 13.46 14.91
CA LEU A 37 -1.54 13.69 13.91
C LEU A 37 -2.80 14.27 14.58
N ARG A 38 -3.65 14.92 13.80
CA ARG A 38 -4.93 15.46 14.30
C ARG A 38 -6.01 14.37 14.44
N ILE A 39 -5.61 13.16 14.83
CA ILE A 39 -6.50 12.01 15.00
C ILE A 39 -6.79 11.83 16.48
N ARG A 40 -8.07 11.81 16.83
CA ARG A 40 -8.60 11.35 18.12
C ARG A 40 -9.35 10.06 17.87
N SER A 41 -8.97 9.03 18.61
CA SER A 41 -9.48 7.68 18.46
C SER A 41 -9.64 7.05 19.83
N ARG A 42 -10.69 6.24 20.00
CA ARG A 42 -10.87 5.46 21.23
C ARG A 42 -9.97 4.22 21.28
N GLN A 43 -9.61 3.68 20.11
CA GLN A 43 -8.72 2.54 19.97
C GLN A 43 -7.74 2.77 18.83
N ASN A 44 -6.48 2.41 19.08
CA ASN A 44 -5.40 2.46 18.10
C ASN A 44 -4.91 1.03 17.83
N LEU A 45 -4.81 0.67 16.57
CA LEU A 45 -4.44 -0.68 16.15
C LEU A 45 -3.37 -0.59 15.07
N VAL A 46 -2.40 -1.50 15.10
CA VAL A 46 -1.43 -1.70 14.03
C VAL A 46 -1.69 -3.07 13.41
N PHE A 47 -2.17 -3.12 12.18
CA PHE A 47 -2.26 -4.36 11.42
C PHE A 47 -0.88 -4.77 10.94
N VAL A 48 -0.52 -6.04 11.16
CA VAL A 48 0.83 -6.53 10.89
C VAL A 48 0.76 -7.64 9.85
N GLY A 49 0.92 -7.26 8.58
CA GLY A 49 0.91 -8.16 7.43
C GLY A 49 2.27 -8.76 7.06
N GLN A 50 3.32 -8.44 7.81
CA GLN A 50 4.71 -8.81 7.51
C GLN A 50 5.48 -9.03 8.82
N VAL A 51 6.45 -9.95 8.83
CA VAL A 51 7.36 -10.13 9.98
C VAL A 51 8.36 -8.96 10.10
N PRO A 52 8.90 -8.68 11.30
CA PRO A 52 9.92 -7.65 11.48
C PRO A 52 11.20 -7.92 10.70
N SER A 53 11.57 -9.20 10.57
CA SER A 53 12.75 -9.66 9.85
C SER A 53 12.56 -11.06 9.27
N ASP A 54 13.21 -11.34 8.15
CA ASP A 54 13.32 -12.69 7.60
C ASP A 54 14.48 -13.48 8.23
N LYS A 55 14.52 -14.79 7.96
CA LYS A 55 15.58 -15.69 8.48
C LYS A 55 16.95 -15.45 7.83
N ASP A 56 16.98 -14.80 6.68
CA ASP A 56 18.21 -14.41 5.98
C ASP A 56 18.91 -13.18 6.60
N GLY A 57 18.30 -12.58 7.63
CA GLY A 57 18.80 -11.40 8.33
C GLY A 57 18.29 -10.07 7.80
N THR A 58 17.42 -10.07 6.77
CA THR A 58 16.75 -8.86 6.28
C THR A 58 15.84 -8.31 7.37
N VAL A 59 16.07 -7.07 7.81
CA VAL A 59 15.24 -6.37 8.80
C VAL A 59 14.37 -5.33 8.08
N TYR A 60 13.06 -5.43 8.24
CA TYR A 60 12.08 -4.51 7.67
C TYR A 60 11.74 -3.37 8.63
N TYR A 61 11.65 -3.66 9.92
CA TYR A 61 11.39 -2.67 10.96
C TYR A 61 11.74 -3.22 12.35
N ASP A 62 12.04 -2.33 13.29
CA ASP A 62 12.12 -2.67 14.72
C ASP A 62 10.74 -2.45 15.39
N PRO A 63 10.14 -3.47 16.03
CA PRO A 63 8.80 -3.33 16.63
C PRO A 63 8.70 -2.25 17.71
N VAL A 64 9.74 -2.07 18.54
CA VAL A 64 9.74 -1.11 19.65
C VAL A 64 9.82 0.32 19.10
N GLU A 65 10.70 0.55 18.13
CA GLU A 65 10.84 1.83 17.44
C GLU A 65 9.53 2.23 16.74
N VAL A 66 8.97 1.33 15.93
CA VAL A 66 7.68 1.54 15.24
C VAL A 66 6.55 1.80 16.23
N HIS A 67 6.53 1.09 17.36
CA HIS A 67 5.53 1.31 18.41
C HIS A 67 5.65 2.72 19.01
N GLY A 68 6.87 3.20 19.23
CA GLY A 68 7.15 4.58 19.65
C GLY A 68 6.64 5.61 18.64
N HIS A 69 6.90 5.42 17.34
CA HIS A 69 6.38 6.29 16.28
C HIS A 69 4.85 6.25 16.19
N ALA A 70 4.22 5.10 16.43
CA ALA A 70 2.77 5.00 16.49
C ALA A 70 2.17 5.76 17.69
N ILE A 71 2.81 5.70 18.86
CA ILE A 71 2.43 6.49 20.04
C ILE A 71 2.57 7.99 19.73
N GLU A 72 3.69 8.41 19.12
CA GLU A 72 3.90 9.81 18.71
C GLU A 72 2.76 10.26 17.80
N ALA A 73 2.45 9.47 16.78
CA ALA A 73 1.47 9.80 15.74
C ALA A 73 0.04 9.89 16.30
N LEU A 74 -0.39 8.91 17.10
CA LEU A 74 -1.79 8.76 17.53
C LEU A 74 -2.05 9.35 18.93
N GLY A 75 -0.98 9.58 19.70
CA GLY A 75 -1.01 10.10 21.07
C GLY A 75 -1.29 9.07 22.15
N GLU A 76 -1.68 7.84 21.79
CA GLU A 76 -1.89 6.72 22.70
C GLU A 76 -1.36 5.43 22.08
N ALA A 77 -0.91 4.50 22.93
CA ALA A 77 -0.30 3.24 22.50
C ALA A 77 -1.28 2.36 21.71
N PRO A 78 -0.90 1.91 20.49
CA PRO A 78 -1.71 0.95 19.76
C PRO A 78 -1.51 -0.48 20.26
N VAL A 79 -2.48 -1.34 19.97
CA VAL A 79 -2.31 -2.80 20.05
C VAL A 79 -1.99 -3.36 18.66
N TRP A 80 -1.01 -4.23 18.57
CA TRP A 80 -0.58 -4.86 17.32
C TRP A 80 -1.46 -6.07 17.02
N CYS A 81 -1.87 -6.20 15.77
CA CYS A 81 -2.81 -7.19 15.28
C CYS A 81 -2.10 -8.07 14.24
N PRO A 82 -1.45 -9.18 14.66
CA PRO A 82 -0.75 -10.08 13.74
C PRO A 82 -1.71 -10.71 12.74
N VAL A 83 -1.31 -10.77 11.47
CA VAL A 83 -2.15 -11.39 10.41
C VAL A 83 -2.26 -12.91 10.53
N SER A 84 -1.31 -13.55 11.21
CA SER A 84 -1.23 -15.01 11.33
C SER A 84 -0.50 -15.45 12.61
N PRO A 85 -0.61 -16.73 13.01
CA PRO A 85 0.20 -17.30 14.07
C PRO A 85 1.71 -17.14 13.82
N THR A 86 2.15 -17.26 12.56
CA THR A 86 3.56 -17.08 12.17
C THR A 86 4.03 -15.66 12.46
N VAL A 87 3.27 -14.63 12.08
CA VAL A 87 3.65 -13.24 12.38
C VAL A 87 3.61 -12.98 13.88
N ARG A 88 2.62 -13.55 14.59
CA ARG A 88 2.53 -13.46 16.06
C ARG A 88 3.80 -13.99 16.73
N SER A 89 4.26 -15.19 16.37
CA SER A 89 5.43 -15.80 17.02
C SER A 89 6.71 -14.99 16.82
N HIS A 90 6.81 -14.19 15.76
CA HIS A 90 7.94 -13.29 15.52
C HIS A 90 7.85 -11.96 16.29
N LEU A 91 6.68 -11.63 16.85
CA LEU A 91 6.46 -10.44 17.65
C LEU A 91 6.41 -10.73 19.16
N GLU A 92 6.12 -11.98 19.54
CA GLU A 92 6.10 -12.41 20.94
C GLU A 92 7.46 -12.15 21.60
N GLY A 93 7.43 -11.51 22.76
CA GLY A 93 8.66 -11.07 23.45
C GLY A 93 9.33 -9.82 22.86
N GLY A 94 8.82 -9.29 21.74
CA GLY A 94 9.36 -8.12 21.02
C GLY A 94 8.99 -6.75 21.61
N GLY A 95 8.47 -6.70 22.84
CA GLY A 95 8.20 -5.44 23.57
C GLY A 95 6.95 -4.67 23.13
N VAL A 96 6.08 -5.25 22.30
CA VAL A 96 4.84 -4.62 21.82
C VAL A 96 3.59 -5.38 22.29
N PRO A 97 2.48 -4.70 22.60
CA PRO A 97 1.24 -5.36 23.00
C PRO A 97 0.57 -5.99 21.78
N LEU A 98 0.20 -7.27 21.87
CA LEU A 98 -0.50 -8.01 20.81
C LEU A 98 -1.98 -8.18 21.16
N THR A 99 -2.85 -8.24 20.15
CA THR A 99 -4.23 -8.71 20.33
C THR A 99 -4.25 -10.18 20.72
N ASP A 100 -5.30 -10.62 21.42
CA ASP A 100 -5.47 -12.04 21.78
C ASP A 100 -5.56 -12.92 20.52
N ASP A 101 -6.39 -12.51 19.56
CA ASP A 101 -6.61 -13.21 18.29
C ASP A 101 -5.81 -12.60 17.13
N ASN A 102 -5.59 -13.40 16.08
CA ASN A 102 -4.99 -12.93 14.83
C ASN A 102 -6.03 -12.17 13.98
N TRP A 103 -5.58 -11.09 13.35
CA TRP A 103 -6.38 -10.34 12.40
C TRP A 103 -6.04 -10.78 10.98
N VAL A 104 -6.64 -11.88 10.52
CA VAL A 104 -6.42 -12.40 9.17
C VAL A 104 -6.85 -11.43 8.06
N GLU A 105 -6.19 -11.52 6.91
CA GLU A 105 -6.63 -10.86 5.66
C GLU A 105 -7.96 -11.43 5.18
N VAL A 106 -8.62 -10.69 4.28
CA VAL A 106 -9.94 -11.05 3.77
C VAL A 106 -10.03 -11.00 2.25
N ILE A 107 -11.05 -11.66 1.73
CA ILE A 107 -11.39 -11.77 0.31
C ILE A 107 -12.91 -11.66 0.15
N ASP A 108 -13.36 -11.23 -1.03
CA ASP A 108 -14.73 -11.44 -1.49
C ASP A 108 -14.89 -12.90 -1.96
N PRO A 109 -15.57 -13.78 -1.23
CA PRO A 109 -15.69 -15.18 -1.64
C PRO A 109 -16.50 -15.33 -2.93
N GLU A 110 -17.52 -14.51 -3.12
CA GLU A 110 -18.46 -14.63 -4.25
C GLU A 110 -17.82 -14.16 -5.55
N GLY A 111 -16.98 -13.12 -5.49
CA GLY A 111 -16.19 -12.67 -6.64
C GLY A 111 -15.17 -13.70 -7.15
N TRP A 112 -14.76 -14.65 -6.30
CA TRP A 112 -13.77 -15.69 -6.63
C TRP A 112 -14.38 -17.07 -6.88
N ALA A 113 -15.65 -17.25 -6.56
CA ALA A 113 -16.32 -18.54 -6.58
C ALA A 113 -16.29 -19.16 -7.99
N VAL A 114 -15.96 -20.45 -8.03
CA VAL A 114 -16.04 -21.30 -9.23
C VAL A 114 -16.85 -22.52 -8.85
N GLU A 115 -17.87 -22.85 -9.65
CA GLU A 115 -18.64 -24.08 -9.43
C GLU A 115 -17.77 -25.31 -9.71
N ARG A 116 -17.61 -26.18 -8.72
CA ARG A 116 -16.81 -27.41 -8.82
C ARG A 116 -17.71 -28.63 -8.75
N MET A 117 -17.80 -29.38 -9.86
CA MET A 117 -18.55 -30.64 -9.91
C MET A 117 -17.67 -31.88 -9.65
N GLY A 118 -16.36 -31.68 -9.49
CA GLY A 118 -15.34 -32.72 -9.46
C GLY A 118 -14.08 -32.18 -10.14
N PRO A 119 -13.09 -33.05 -10.39
CA PRO A 119 -11.93 -32.70 -11.20
C PRO A 119 -12.31 -32.21 -12.60
N LEU A 120 -11.49 -31.32 -13.17
CA LEU A 120 -11.70 -30.65 -14.46
C LEU A 120 -11.66 -31.61 -15.66
N GLY A 121 -11.01 -32.78 -15.52
CA GLY A 121 -10.94 -33.79 -16.57
C GLY A 121 -10.19 -35.04 -16.13
N ASP A 122 -9.86 -35.89 -17.10
CA ASP A 122 -9.25 -37.21 -16.89
C ASP A 122 -7.83 -37.14 -16.30
N ARG A 123 -7.16 -35.99 -16.43
CA ARG A 123 -5.83 -35.75 -15.87
C ARG A 123 -5.89 -34.62 -14.84
N PRO A 124 -5.32 -34.78 -13.63
CA PRO A 124 -5.30 -33.72 -12.64
C PRO A 124 -4.51 -32.51 -13.11
N VAL A 125 -4.98 -31.31 -12.75
CA VAL A 125 -4.28 -30.05 -13.00
C VAL A 125 -3.79 -29.43 -11.69
N ILE A 126 -2.47 -29.38 -11.53
CA ILE A 126 -1.79 -28.73 -10.42
C ILE A 126 -1.53 -27.27 -10.78
N GLY A 127 -1.95 -26.35 -9.92
CA GLY A 127 -1.75 -24.92 -10.10
C GLY A 127 -0.84 -24.33 -9.02
N ARG A 128 -0.04 -23.35 -9.43
CA ARG A 128 0.75 -22.50 -8.54
C ARG A 128 0.71 -21.07 -9.05
N HIS A 129 0.51 -20.11 -8.15
CA HIS A 129 0.69 -18.70 -8.50
C HIS A 129 1.32 -17.86 -7.40
N GLY A 130 2.06 -16.83 -7.80
CA GLY A 130 2.82 -15.96 -6.89
C GLY A 130 3.80 -15.02 -7.61
N ARG A 131 4.63 -14.33 -6.83
CA ARG A 131 5.69 -13.45 -7.37
C ARG A 131 6.86 -14.28 -7.93
N PRO A 132 7.53 -13.82 -9.01
CA PRO A 132 8.71 -14.48 -9.58
C PRO A 132 9.91 -14.28 -8.65
N THR A 133 10.07 -15.16 -7.68
CA THR A 133 11.27 -15.20 -6.84
C THR A 133 11.58 -16.65 -6.46
N PRO A 134 12.86 -17.07 -6.47
CA PRO A 134 13.25 -18.42 -6.07
C PRO A 134 12.77 -18.78 -4.66
N MET A 135 12.68 -17.80 -3.75
CA MET A 135 12.20 -18.00 -2.37
C MET A 135 10.75 -18.52 -2.31
N LYS A 136 9.97 -18.32 -3.37
CA LYS A 136 8.60 -18.84 -3.51
C LYS A 136 8.57 -20.29 -4.01
N TRP A 137 9.69 -20.98 -4.11
CA TRP A 137 9.75 -22.38 -4.51
C TRP A 137 10.53 -23.21 -3.50
N PRO A 138 10.29 -24.53 -3.40
CA PRO A 138 11.17 -25.43 -2.66
C PRO A 138 12.64 -25.25 -3.08
N GLU A 139 13.55 -25.26 -2.12
CA GLU A 139 15.00 -25.18 -2.39
C GLU A 139 15.57 -26.50 -2.89
N ASP A 140 14.96 -27.61 -2.47
CA ASP A 140 15.41 -28.96 -2.78
C ASP A 140 14.78 -29.48 -4.09
N PRO A 141 15.58 -29.99 -5.04
CA PRO A 141 15.07 -30.54 -6.30
C PRO A 141 14.10 -31.72 -6.13
N GLU A 142 14.34 -32.60 -5.16
CA GLU A 142 13.50 -33.78 -4.95
C GLU A 142 12.13 -33.35 -4.42
N ASP A 143 12.10 -32.40 -3.47
CA ASP A 143 10.86 -31.80 -2.97
C ASP A 143 10.10 -31.07 -4.08
N PHE A 144 10.81 -30.29 -4.92
CA PHE A 144 10.21 -29.58 -6.05
C PHE A 144 9.55 -30.56 -7.03
N LEU A 145 10.25 -31.61 -7.46
CA LEU A 145 9.75 -32.58 -8.44
C LEU A 145 8.67 -33.50 -7.85
N ALA A 146 8.69 -33.73 -6.53
CA ALA A 146 7.63 -34.45 -5.82
C ALA A 146 6.31 -33.65 -5.82
N ALA A 147 6.39 -32.33 -5.61
CA ALA A 147 5.23 -31.43 -5.64
C ALA A 147 4.74 -31.11 -7.07
N TYR A 148 5.65 -30.96 -8.04
CA TYR A 148 5.35 -30.57 -9.42
C TYR A 148 5.96 -31.54 -10.44
N PRO A 149 5.18 -32.51 -10.94
CA PRO A 149 5.72 -33.55 -11.81
C PRO A 149 6.04 -33.08 -13.23
N ILE A 150 7.09 -33.64 -13.82
CA ILE A 150 7.56 -33.38 -15.19
C ILE A 150 7.36 -34.57 -16.15
N ASP A 151 6.86 -35.70 -15.64
CA ASP A 151 6.63 -36.95 -16.36
C ASP A 151 5.27 -37.00 -17.11
N GLY A 152 4.50 -35.91 -17.05
CA GLY A 152 3.22 -35.78 -17.74
C GLY A 152 2.02 -36.39 -17.02
N ARG A 153 2.18 -36.98 -15.83
CA ARG A 153 1.08 -37.58 -15.04
C ARG A 153 0.04 -36.55 -14.57
N ALA A 154 0.42 -35.28 -14.51
CA ALA A 154 -0.46 -34.14 -14.26
C ALA A 154 -0.15 -33.01 -15.25
N GLY A 155 -1.14 -32.17 -15.52
CA GLY A 155 -0.88 -30.84 -16.08
C GLY A 155 -0.40 -29.91 -14.96
N VAL A 156 0.65 -29.13 -15.18
CA VAL A 156 1.13 -28.13 -14.21
C VAL A 156 0.94 -26.74 -14.79
N ARG A 157 0.24 -25.86 -14.07
CA ARG A 157 0.00 -24.47 -14.47
C ARG A 157 0.68 -23.55 -13.49
N VAL A 158 1.45 -22.59 -14.00
CA VAL A 158 2.17 -21.60 -13.21
C VAL A 158 1.78 -20.20 -13.66
N LEU A 159 1.32 -19.36 -12.73
CA LEU A 159 1.11 -17.93 -12.96
C LEU A 159 2.08 -17.13 -12.09
N GLY A 160 2.97 -16.38 -12.71
CA GLY A 160 4.03 -15.65 -12.01
C GLY A 160 5.42 -15.85 -12.57
N GLY A 161 5.62 -16.80 -13.48
CA GLY A 161 6.91 -17.18 -14.03
C GLY A 161 7.62 -18.30 -13.25
N ILE A 162 8.74 -18.75 -13.82
CA ILE A 162 9.58 -19.85 -13.31
C ILE A 162 11.04 -19.40 -13.11
N ASP A 163 11.23 -18.10 -12.90
CA ASP A 163 12.57 -17.51 -12.78
C ASP A 163 13.35 -18.15 -11.63
N GLY A 164 14.57 -18.62 -11.93
CA GLY A 164 15.44 -19.29 -10.96
C GLY A 164 15.18 -20.80 -10.80
N LEU A 165 14.34 -21.40 -11.64
CA LEU A 165 14.07 -22.85 -11.64
C LEU A 165 14.84 -23.64 -12.69
N GLU A 166 15.77 -23.01 -13.42
CA GLU A 166 16.54 -23.64 -14.50
C GLU A 166 17.32 -24.87 -14.01
N GLY A 167 17.81 -24.82 -12.76
CA GLY A 167 18.49 -25.95 -12.12
C GLY A 167 17.61 -27.16 -11.85
N PHE A 168 16.28 -26.99 -11.77
CA PHE A 168 15.32 -28.07 -11.50
C PHE A 168 14.64 -28.58 -12.78
N LEU A 169 14.30 -27.66 -13.70
CA LEU A 169 13.57 -27.98 -14.94
C LEU A 169 14.50 -28.31 -16.11
N GLY A 170 15.79 -28.01 -16.01
CA GLY A 170 16.75 -28.11 -17.11
C GLY A 170 16.52 -27.05 -18.19
N ASP A 171 17.00 -27.32 -19.41
CA ASP A 171 17.03 -26.33 -20.50
C ASP A 171 15.66 -26.06 -21.16
N ARG A 172 14.62 -26.83 -20.82
CA ARG A 172 13.29 -26.72 -21.45
C ARG A 172 12.17 -26.96 -20.45
N VAL A 173 11.16 -26.12 -20.50
CA VAL A 173 9.90 -26.33 -19.77
C VAL A 173 9.23 -27.61 -20.29
N PRO A 174 8.77 -28.52 -19.40
CA PRO A 174 8.10 -29.75 -19.81
C PRO A 174 6.83 -29.47 -20.63
N GLU A 175 6.50 -30.34 -21.60
CA GLU A 175 5.30 -30.16 -22.44
C GLU A 175 3.99 -30.22 -21.66
N SER A 176 3.98 -30.84 -20.47
CA SER A 176 2.83 -30.87 -19.58
C SER A 176 2.66 -29.61 -18.73
N TRP A 177 3.58 -28.65 -18.85
CA TRP A 177 3.56 -27.40 -18.10
C TRP A 177 3.06 -26.24 -18.96
N GLU A 178 2.24 -25.39 -18.34
CA GLU A 178 1.78 -24.13 -18.90
C GLU A 178 2.22 -22.98 -17.98
N VAL A 179 3.06 -22.08 -18.49
CA VAL A 179 3.68 -21.01 -17.70
C VAL A 179 3.25 -19.65 -18.22
N TYR A 180 2.66 -18.86 -17.33
CA TYR A 180 2.29 -17.47 -17.54
C TYR A 180 3.21 -16.57 -16.71
N GLY A 181 3.69 -15.48 -17.32
CA GLY A 181 4.43 -14.44 -16.61
C GLY A 181 3.59 -13.76 -15.52
N PHE A 182 4.25 -13.05 -14.61
CA PHE A 182 3.55 -12.28 -13.58
C PHE A 182 2.63 -11.23 -14.21
N GLY A 183 1.34 -11.27 -13.84
CA GLY A 183 0.31 -10.43 -14.45
C GLY A 183 -0.11 -10.83 -15.88
N GLY A 184 0.32 -12.01 -16.35
CA GLY A 184 -0.02 -12.52 -17.69
C GLY A 184 -1.47 -13.02 -17.82
N LEU A 185 -2.12 -13.37 -16.70
CA LEU A 185 -3.54 -13.69 -16.60
C LEU A 185 -4.11 -13.11 -15.30
N GLU A 186 -5.43 -12.88 -15.31
CA GLU A 186 -6.16 -12.57 -14.09
C GLU A 186 -6.17 -13.82 -13.17
N PRO A 187 -5.85 -13.71 -11.87
CA PRO A 187 -5.74 -14.87 -10.98
C PRO A 187 -7.01 -15.73 -10.89
N GLY A 188 -8.20 -15.13 -10.86
CA GLY A 188 -9.47 -15.87 -10.89
C GLY A 188 -9.66 -16.69 -12.16
N GLU A 189 -9.35 -16.12 -13.33
CA GLU A 189 -9.32 -16.84 -14.61
C GLU A 189 -8.32 -18.01 -14.59
N PHE A 190 -7.12 -17.80 -14.05
CA PHE A 190 -6.12 -18.85 -13.90
C PHE A 190 -6.65 -20.00 -13.04
N LEU A 191 -7.18 -19.70 -11.84
CA LEU A 191 -7.65 -20.68 -10.87
C LEU A 191 -8.86 -21.50 -11.34
N ARG A 192 -9.68 -20.98 -12.27
CA ARG A 192 -10.78 -21.77 -12.89
C ARG A 192 -10.26 -23.06 -13.52
N GLY A 193 -9.09 -23.02 -14.14
CA GLY A 193 -8.46 -24.18 -14.75
C GLY A 193 -7.45 -24.90 -13.85
N VAL A 194 -7.64 -24.88 -12.53
CA VAL A 194 -6.80 -25.60 -11.55
C VAL A 194 -7.67 -26.49 -10.68
N ASP A 195 -7.30 -27.77 -10.55
CA ASP A 195 -7.93 -28.71 -9.61
C ASP A 195 -7.30 -28.58 -8.22
N PHE A 196 -5.97 -28.71 -8.18
CA PHE A 196 -5.17 -28.77 -6.96
C PHE A 196 -4.23 -27.58 -6.90
N PHE A 197 -4.37 -26.72 -5.89
CA PHE A 197 -3.40 -25.66 -5.65
C PHE A 197 -2.35 -26.15 -4.66
N VAL A 198 -1.12 -26.33 -5.14
CA VAL A 198 -0.02 -26.90 -4.34
C VAL A 198 0.91 -25.77 -3.91
N TYR A 199 1.13 -25.60 -2.61
CA TYR A 199 1.96 -24.52 -2.10
C TYR A 199 3.07 -24.92 -1.13
N PHE A 200 4.29 -25.11 -1.66
CA PHE A 200 5.54 -25.20 -0.90
C PHE A 200 6.47 -24.03 -1.25
N HIS A 201 7.36 -23.64 -0.33
CA HIS A 201 8.28 -22.52 -0.51
C HIS A 201 9.61 -22.78 0.18
N HIS A 202 10.59 -21.90 -0.07
CA HIS A 202 11.95 -22.00 0.48
C HIS A 202 11.91 -21.91 2.01
N ARG A 203 12.75 -22.67 2.72
CA ARG A 203 12.74 -22.74 4.20
C ARG A 203 13.03 -21.41 4.91
N ASP A 204 13.78 -20.55 4.22
CA ASP A 204 14.19 -19.23 4.70
C ASP A 204 13.13 -18.15 4.44
N LEU A 205 12.12 -18.44 3.60
CA LEU A 205 10.98 -17.54 3.42
C LEU A 205 10.03 -17.71 4.59
N VAL A 206 9.64 -16.61 5.22
CA VAL A 206 8.51 -16.60 6.15
C VAL A 206 7.25 -16.16 5.39
N GLU A 207 6.37 -17.11 5.08
CA GLU A 207 5.06 -16.76 4.53
C GLU A 207 4.18 -16.16 5.61
N ALA A 208 4.03 -14.83 5.58
CA ALA A 208 3.27 -14.11 6.59
C ALA A 208 1.79 -14.51 6.61
N PHE A 209 1.19 -14.81 5.45
CA PHE A 209 -0.22 -15.21 5.38
C PHE A 209 -0.51 -16.23 4.26
N GLY A 210 -0.09 -15.95 3.02
CA GLY A 210 -0.49 -16.76 1.86
C GLY A 210 -1.77 -16.26 1.18
N ARG A 211 -1.74 -15.03 0.65
CA ARG A 211 -2.87 -14.47 -0.11
C ARG A 211 -3.29 -15.36 -1.29
N THR A 212 -2.34 -15.96 -1.99
CA THR A 212 -2.58 -16.84 -3.13
C THR A 212 -3.23 -18.17 -2.73
N ILE A 213 -2.96 -18.64 -1.51
CA ILE A 213 -3.63 -19.80 -0.89
C ILE A 213 -5.10 -19.47 -0.64
N LEU A 214 -5.37 -18.30 -0.05
CA LEU A 214 -6.75 -17.85 0.21
C LEU A 214 -7.56 -17.68 -1.09
N GLU A 215 -6.94 -17.17 -2.14
CA GLU A 215 -7.54 -17.04 -3.48
C GLU A 215 -7.89 -18.40 -4.08
N ALA A 216 -6.98 -19.38 -3.98
CA ALA A 216 -7.22 -20.74 -4.45
C ALA A 216 -8.37 -21.44 -3.70
N LEU A 217 -8.42 -21.30 -2.37
CA LEU A 217 -9.54 -21.79 -1.55
C LEU A 217 -10.87 -21.14 -1.99
N ALA A 218 -10.88 -19.82 -2.19
CA ALA A 218 -12.09 -19.10 -2.59
C ALA A 218 -12.60 -19.52 -3.97
N SER A 219 -11.70 -19.91 -4.88
CA SER A 219 -12.03 -20.48 -6.19
C SER A 219 -12.33 -21.99 -6.16
N GLY A 220 -12.43 -22.60 -4.98
CA GLY A 220 -12.78 -24.01 -4.81
C GLY A 220 -11.71 -24.99 -5.26
N CYS A 221 -10.44 -24.57 -5.41
CA CYS A 221 -9.36 -25.52 -5.61
C CYS A 221 -9.18 -26.36 -4.35
N VAL A 222 -8.80 -27.63 -4.50
CA VAL A 222 -8.29 -28.41 -3.38
C VAL A 222 -6.88 -27.93 -3.09
N VAL A 223 -6.67 -27.35 -1.91
CA VAL A 223 -5.39 -26.74 -1.56
C VAL A 223 -4.55 -27.72 -0.74
N VAL A 224 -3.33 -28.01 -1.22
CA VAL A 224 -2.36 -28.91 -0.57
C VAL A 224 -1.17 -28.11 -0.07
N LEU A 225 -0.94 -28.12 1.25
CA LEU A 225 0.05 -27.30 1.96
C LEU A 225 0.98 -28.13 2.85
N PRO A 226 2.16 -27.62 3.22
CA PRO A 226 2.95 -28.20 4.30
C PRO A 226 2.26 -28.02 5.67
N PRO A 227 2.49 -28.92 6.64
CA PRO A 227 1.75 -28.96 7.91
C PRO A 227 1.75 -27.66 8.74
N HIS A 228 2.80 -26.83 8.63
CA HIS A 228 2.88 -25.61 9.43
C HIS A 228 1.78 -24.57 9.12
N PHE A 229 1.13 -24.65 7.94
CA PHE A 229 -0.02 -23.82 7.60
C PHE A 229 -1.33 -24.23 8.31
N GLU A 230 -1.38 -25.39 8.96
CA GLU A 230 -2.58 -25.88 9.69
C GLU A 230 -3.00 -24.92 10.80
N SER A 231 -2.03 -24.31 11.49
CA SER A 231 -2.30 -23.30 12.51
C SER A 231 -3.07 -22.07 11.99
N LEU A 232 -2.92 -21.74 10.71
CA LEU A 232 -3.57 -20.60 10.07
C LEU A 232 -4.87 -21.01 9.36
N PHE A 233 -4.85 -22.08 8.57
CA PHE A 233 -5.98 -22.46 7.71
C PHE A 233 -6.90 -23.52 8.34
N GLY A 234 -6.49 -24.19 9.42
CA GLY A 234 -7.32 -25.19 10.11
C GLY A 234 -7.63 -26.36 9.20
N ASP A 235 -8.88 -26.79 9.13
CA ASP A 235 -9.33 -27.89 8.28
C ASP A 235 -9.68 -27.46 6.83
N ALA A 236 -9.43 -26.20 6.46
CA ALA A 236 -9.74 -25.68 5.12
C ALA A 236 -8.85 -26.28 4.01
N CYS A 237 -7.67 -26.82 4.36
CA CYS A 237 -6.68 -27.36 3.42
C CYS A 237 -6.34 -28.82 3.73
N VAL A 238 -5.70 -29.48 2.78
CA VAL A 238 -5.07 -30.79 2.99
C VAL A 238 -3.58 -30.59 3.25
N TYR A 239 -3.04 -31.29 4.26
CA TYR A 239 -1.64 -31.14 4.66
C TYR A 239 -0.80 -32.36 4.31
N ALA A 240 0.35 -32.14 3.67
CA ALA A 240 1.29 -33.19 3.29
C ALA A 240 2.71 -32.65 3.19
N GLU A 241 3.69 -33.53 3.38
CA GLU A 241 5.07 -33.30 2.91
C GLU A 241 5.13 -33.41 1.37
N PRO A 242 6.15 -32.85 0.70
CA PRO A 242 6.25 -32.87 -0.76
C PRO A 242 6.06 -34.26 -1.39
N GLN A 243 6.63 -35.30 -0.77
CA GLN A 243 6.53 -36.70 -1.22
C GLN A 243 5.12 -37.28 -1.06
N GLY A 244 4.30 -36.71 -0.18
CA GLY A 244 2.91 -37.12 0.05
C GLY A 244 1.91 -36.47 -0.91
N VAL A 245 2.29 -35.40 -1.62
CA VAL A 245 1.41 -34.62 -2.51
C VAL A 245 0.70 -35.51 -3.52
N TRP A 246 1.44 -36.41 -4.17
CA TRP A 246 0.84 -37.27 -5.20
C TRP A 246 -0.20 -38.26 -4.64
N SER A 247 0.03 -38.79 -3.44
CA SER A 247 -0.94 -39.67 -2.78
C SER A 247 -2.27 -38.96 -2.52
N VAL A 248 -2.21 -37.69 -2.12
CA VAL A 248 -3.40 -36.83 -1.93
C VAL A 248 -4.11 -36.60 -3.27
N ILE A 249 -3.36 -36.22 -4.31
CA ILE A 249 -3.92 -35.91 -5.62
C ILE A 249 -4.59 -37.15 -6.24
N ASP A 250 -3.90 -38.29 -6.26
CA ASP A 250 -4.41 -39.55 -6.85
C ASP A 250 -5.71 -40.00 -6.17
N SER A 251 -5.73 -39.96 -4.83
CA SER A 251 -6.90 -40.34 -4.02
C SER A 251 -8.12 -39.45 -4.28
N LEU A 252 -7.94 -38.12 -4.26
CA LEU A 252 -9.04 -37.18 -4.43
C LEU A 252 -9.49 -37.06 -5.89
N HIS A 253 -8.56 -37.10 -6.85
CA HIS A 253 -8.89 -37.09 -8.28
C HIS A 253 -9.68 -38.34 -8.68
N GLY A 254 -9.31 -39.51 -8.14
CA GLY A 254 -10.06 -40.77 -8.33
C GLY A 254 -11.41 -40.83 -7.61
N SER A 255 -11.75 -39.84 -6.78
CA SER A 255 -12.96 -39.82 -5.94
C SER A 255 -13.74 -38.50 -6.08
N PRO A 256 -14.52 -38.30 -7.16
CA PRO A 256 -15.17 -37.02 -7.46
C PRO A 256 -16.05 -36.46 -6.33
N ASN A 257 -16.71 -37.32 -5.56
CA ASN A 257 -17.53 -36.90 -4.41
C ASN A 257 -16.67 -36.38 -3.25
N GLU A 258 -15.52 -37.01 -2.97
CA GLU A 258 -14.59 -36.54 -1.94
C GLU A 258 -13.89 -35.25 -2.39
N PHE A 259 -13.46 -35.15 -3.65
CA PHE A 259 -12.93 -33.90 -4.21
C PHE A 259 -13.90 -32.73 -3.99
N ARG A 260 -15.16 -32.93 -4.37
CA ARG A 260 -16.21 -31.91 -4.20
C ARG A 260 -16.39 -31.55 -2.73
N ARG A 261 -16.49 -32.54 -1.84
CA ARG A 261 -16.64 -32.31 -0.40
C ARG A 261 -15.50 -31.46 0.17
N VAL A 262 -14.25 -31.76 -0.20
CA VAL A 262 -13.06 -31.00 0.25
C VAL A 262 -13.05 -29.59 -0.34
N SER A 263 -13.38 -29.45 -1.62
CA SER A 263 -13.51 -28.17 -2.31
C SER A 263 -14.57 -27.26 -1.65
N GLU A 264 -15.78 -27.79 -1.44
CA GLU A 264 -16.89 -27.06 -0.82
C GLU A 264 -16.56 -26.63 0.61
N HIS A 265 -15.91 -27.52 1.39
CA HIS A 265 -15.46 -27.21 2.75
C HIS A 265 -14.44 -26.06 2.78
N GLY A 266 -13.46 -26.08 1.87
CA GLY A 266 -12.49 -24.99 1.73
C GLY A 266 -13.15 -23.64 1.47
N VAL A 267 -14.13 -23.59 0.55
CA VAL A 267 -14.91 -22.37 0.24
C VAL A 267 -15.75 -21.93 1.45
N GLU A 268 -16.37 -22.87 2.18
CA GLU A 268 -17.15 -22.56 3.39
C GLU A 268 -16.28 -21.92 4.47
N GLU A 269 -15.08 -22.45 4.71
CA GLU A 269 -14.12 -21.87 5.64
C GLU A 269 -13.67 -20.46 5.23
N VAL A 270 -13.50 -20.21 3.92
CA VAL A 270 -13.27 -18.85 3.38
C VAL A 270 -14.42 -17.91 3.73
N ARG A 271 -15.66 -18.30 3.44
CA ARG A 271 -16.85 -17.49 3.76
C ARG A 271 -16.95 -17.21 5.25
N ARG A 272 -16.63 -18.20 6.10
CA ARG A 272 -16.77 -18.09 7.55
C ARG A 272 -15.71 -17.20 8.20
N ARG A 273 -14.44 -17.30 7.77
CA ARG A 273 -13.30 -16.71 8.50
C ARG A 273 -12.60 -15.56 7.77
N PHE A 274 -12.65 -15.58 6.44
CA PHE A 274 -11.84 -14.72 5.59
C PHE A 274 -12.71 -13.83 4.67
N SER A 275 -14.01 -13.75 4.89
CA SER A 275 -14.92 -12.89 4.13
C SER A 275 -14.89 -11.44 4.59
N HIS A 276 -15.36 -10.53 3.73
CA HIS A 276 -15.63 -9.15 4.12
C HIS A 276 -16.61 -9.07 5.30
N GLU A 277 -17.61 -9.94 5.35
CA GLU A 277 -18.58 -10.03 6.45
C GLU A 277 -17.89 -10.39 7.78
N ALA A 278 -16.95 -11.33 7.76
CA ALA A 278 -16.15 -11.67 8.93
C ALA A 278 -15.33 -10.47 9.42
N HIS A 279 -14.73 -9.71 8.50
CA HIS A 279 -14.01 -8.48 8.84
C HIS A 279 -14.92 -7.40 9.42
N VAL A 280 -16.09 -7.18 8.82
CA VAL A 280 -17.10 -6.23 9.32
C VAL A 280 -17.57 -6.63 10.71
N SER A 281 -17.81 -7.91 10.96
CA SER A 281 -18.18 -8.43 12.29
C SER A 281 -17.09 -8.15 13.33
N ARG A 282 -15.82 -8.43 12.99
CA ARG A 282 -14.65 -8.10 13.83
C ARG A 282 -14.59 -6.60 14.15
N LEU A 283 -14.73 -5.74 13.13
CA LEU A 283 -14.72 -4.28 13.31
C LEU A 283 -15.90 -3.79 14.15
N ARG A 284 -17.09 -4.36 13.99
CA ARG A 284 -18.26 -4.01 14.82
C ARG A 284 -18.03 -4.34 16.29
N GLY A 285 -17.30 -5.41 16.61
CA GLY A 285 -16.91 -5.71 17.99
C GLY A 285 -15.97 -4.68 18.60
N LEU A 286 -15.18 -4.01 17.77
CA LEU A 286 -14.29 -2.92 18.18
C LEU A 286 -15.01 -1.58 18.24
N LEU A 287 -16.01 -1.34 17.39
CA LEU A 287 -16.74 -0.08 17.26
C LEU A 287 -17.90 0.01 18.27
N GLY A 288 -18.11 1.21 18.82
CA GLY A 288 -19.28 1.50 19.66
C GLY A 288 -20.52 1.84 18.82
N LYS A 289 -21.56 2.39 19.46
CA LYS A 289 -22.72 2.95 18.74
C LYS A 289 -22.26 4.09 17.80
N PRO A 290 -22.83 4.24 16.59
CA PRO A 290 -22.54 5.36 15.71
C PRO A 290 -22.74 6.69 16.41
N GLY A 291 -21.77 7.60 16.29
CA GLY A 291 -21.95 8.99 16.71
C GLY A 291 -22.82 9.75 15.72
N GLY A 292 -23.39 10.88 16.14
CA GLY A 292 -23.99 11.83 15.21
C GLY A 292 -22.91 12.36 14.26
N GLY A 293 -23.17 12.32 12.95
CA GLY A 293 -22.23 12.80 11.95
C GLY A 293 -21.95 14.29 12.13
N SER A 294 -20.69 14.65 12.36
CA SER A 294 -20.22 16.01 12.12
C SER A 294 -19.74 16.09 10.68
N GLY A 295 -20.04 17.19 9.98
CA GLY A 295 -19.45 17.47 8.67
C GLY A 295 -17.93 17.44 8.72
N ARG A 296 -17.30 17.24 7.56
CA ARG A 296 -15.83 17.22 7.43
C ARG A 296 -15.23 18.54 7.91
N ALA A 297 -14.19 18.46 8.76
CA ALA A 297 -13.45 19.63 9.17
C ALA A 297 -12.56 20.15 8.03
N ALA A 298 -12.36 21.47 7.97
CA ALA A 298 -11.43 22.05 7.00
C ALA A 298 -9.98 21.75 7.39
N PRO A 299 -9.07 21.51 6.42
CA PRO A 299 -7.63 21.54 6.66
C PRO A 299 -7.19 22.86 7.30
N THR A 300 -6.10 22.81 8.06
CA THR A 300 -5.55 23.96 8.80
C THR A 300 -4.19 24.43 8.28
N GLY A 301 -3.64 23.75 7.27
CA GLY A 301 -2.26 23.91 6.78
C GLY A 301 -1.18 23.42 7.76
N ARG A 302 -1.54 22.84 8.91
CA ARG A 302 -0.59 22.53 10.00
C ARG A 302 -0.22 21.06 10.04
N LEU A 303 0.81 20.70 9.27
CA LEU A 303 1.37 19.36 9.24
C LEU A 303 2.46 19.16 10.33
N PRO A 304 2.56 17.95 10.91
CA PRO A 304 3.73 17.53 11.68
C PRO A 304 5.03 17.68 10.87
N LYS A 305 6.14 17.94 11.57
CA LYS A 305 7.42 18.27 10.92
C LYS A 305 7.94 17.14 10.03
N GLY A 306 7.90 15.89 10.49
CA GLY A 306 8.36 14.73 9.73
C GLY A 306 7.55 14.53 8.44
N LEU A 307 6.22 14.66 8.52
CA LEU A 307 5.37 14.62 7.31
C LEU A 307 5.70 15.73 6.31
N ARG A 308 6.02 16.93 6.80
CA ARG A 308 6.45 18.04 5.93
C ARG A 308 7.80 17.75 5.28
N ASP A 309 8.74 17.23 6.05
CA ASP A 309 10.12 16.97 5.60
C ASP A 309 10.20 15.78 4.63
N GLN A 310 9.25 14.84 4.68
CA GLN A 310 9.11 13.71 3.73
C GLN A 310 8.48 14.09 2.39
N ARG A 311 7.90 15.30 2.26
CA ARG A 311 7.29 15.76 1.01
C ARG A 311 8.29 16.57 0.18
N PRO A 312 8.43 16.31 -1.12
CA PRO A 312 9.21 17.21 -1.98
C PRO A 312 8.58 18.60 -2.00
N SER A 313 9.38 19.65 -1.81
CA SER A 313 8.92 21.01 -2.03
C SER A 313 9.07 21.38 -3.52
N VAL A 314 8.01 21.95 -4.11
CA VAL A 314 8.00 22.34 -5.53
C VAL A 314 7.68 23.83 -5.63
N LEU A 315 8.53 24.58 -6.34
CA LEU A 315 8.30 25.99 -6.63
C LEU A 315 7.45 26.13 -7.88
N MET A 316 6.30 26.78 -7.76
CA MET A 316 5.39 27.13 -8.84
C MET A 316 5.55 28.61 -9.16
N ALA A 317 6.30 28.90 -10.22
CA ALA A 317 6.63 30.27 -10.61
C ALA A 317 5.52 30.85 -11.52
N CYS A 318 4.81 31.84 -10.98
CA CYS A 318 3.76 32.61 -11.64
C CYS A 318 4.28 33.97 -12.11
N VAL A 319 5.43 33.97 -12.79
CA VAL A 319 6.12 35.20 -13.24
C VAL A 319 5.30 35.87 -14.34
N GLY A 320 4.97 37.15 -14.14
CA GLY A 320 4.22 37.96 -15.10
C GLY A 320 2.72 37.67 -15.16
N MET A 321 2.20 36.82 -14.28
CA MET A 321 0.78 36.48 -14.23
C MET A 321 -0.04 37.54 -13.47
N ALA A 322 -1.27 37.79 -13.93
CA ALA A 322 -2.23 38.65 -13.24
C ALA A 322 -2.74 38.02 -11.93
N GLU A 323 -3.24 38.83 -10.98
CA GLU A 323 -3.62 38.40 -9.63
C GLU A 323 -4.64 37.27 -9.64
N ALA A 324 -5.67 37.38 -10.49
CA ALA A 324 -6.71 36.36 -10.64
C ALA A 324 -6.16 35.02 -11.18
N ALA A 325 -5.14 35.05 -12.05
CA ALA A 325 -4.52 33.86 -12.60
C ALA A 325 -3.63 33.17 -11.55
N VAL A 326 -2.90 33.95 -10.73
CA VAL A 326 -2.15 33.39 -9.59
C VAL A 326 -3.10 32.73 -8.58
N ALA A 327 -4.25 33.37 -8.29
CA ALA A 327 -5.26 32.81 -7.39
C ALA A 327 -5.88 31.51 -7.92
N GLU A 328 -6.13 31.41 -9.23
CA GLU A 328 -6.56 30.16 -9.87
C GLU A 328 -5.49 29.06 -9.73
N THR A 329 -4.22 29.39 -9.96
CA THR A 329 -3.12 28.45 -9.73
C THR A 329 -3.09 27.96 -8.28
N ILE A 330 -3.23 28.84 -7.29
CA ILE A 330 -3.29 28.45 -5.87
C ILE A 330 -4.44 27.47 -5.62
N ARG A 331 -5.64 27.72 -6.16
CA ARG A 331 -6.78 26.79 -6.06
C ARG A 331 -6.50 25.43 -6.72
N GLN A 332 -5.81 25.42 -7.86
CA GLN A 332 -5.42 24.18 -8.53
C GLN A 332 -4.34 23.41 -7.76
N LEU A 333 -3.39 24.12 -7.16
CA LEU A 333 -2.34 23.52 -6.32
C LEU A 333 -2.91 22.93 -5.04
N GLU A 334 -3.86 23.62 -4.42
CA GLU A 334 -4.64 23.07 -3.32
C GLU A 334 -5.34 21.79 -3.78
N ALA A 335 -6.16 21.84 -4.84
CA ALA A 335 -6.86 20.66 -5.34
C ALA A 335 -5.94 19.49 -5.76
N HIS A 336 -4.76 19.76 -6.33
CA HIS A 336 -3.80 18.72 -6.74
C HIS A 336 -3.07 18.12 -5.56
N ARG A 337 -2.55 18.93 -4.64
CA ARG A 337 -2.00 18.47 -3.36
C ARG A 337 -3.01 17.57 -2.62
N ASP A 338 -4.29 17.87 -2.79
CA ASP A 338 -5.41 17.18 -2.14
C ASP A 338 -5.87 15.90 -2.88
N ARG A 339 -5.43 15.66 -4.13
CA ARG A 339 -5.89 14.50 -4.94
C ARG A 339 -4.76 13.59 -5.44
N ALA A 340 -3.56 14.12 -5.64
CA ALA A 340 -2.43 13.38 -6.21
C ALA A 340 -1.13 13.74 -5.50
N THR A 341 -0.49 12.74 -4.89
CA THR A 341 0.93 12.69 -4.51
C THR A 341 1.48 13.91 -3.74
N GLY A 342 1.63 13.76 -2.42
CA GLY A 342 2.03 14.83 -1.50
C GLY A 342 3.35 15.52 -1.83
N PHE A 343 3.25 16.74 -2.34
CA PHE A 343 4.35 17.72 -2.39
C PHE A 343 3.94 18.99 -1.61
N ALA A 344 4.91 19.84 -1.27
CA ALA A 344 4.68 21.13 -0.62
C ALA A 344 4.86 22.26 -1.65
N PRO A 345 3.77 22.86 -2.17
CA PRO A 345 3.87 23.95 -3.13
C PRO A 345 4.38 25.23 -2.45
N VAL A 346 5.32 25.89 -3.11
CA VAL A 346 5.69 27.29 -2.86
C VAL A 346 5.37 28.07 -4.12
N VAL A 347 4.60 29.14 -4.02
CA VAL A 347 4.24 29.99 -5.17
C VAL A 347 5.18 31.19 -5.18
N LEU A 348 5.84 31.46 -6.30
CA LEU A 348 6.52 32.73 -6.55
C LEU A 348 5.65 33.57 -7.49
N ALA A 349 5.24 34.75 -7.07
CA ALA A 349 4.42 35.67 -7.87
C ALA A 349 5.12 37.03 -8.04
N THR A 350 4.90 37.67 -9.19
CA THR A 350 5.33 39.05 -9.46
C THR A 350 4.25 40.09 -9.14
N VAL A 351 3.25 39.70 -8.34
CA VAL A 351 2.14 40.56 -7.89
C VAL A 351 2.01 40.49 -6.37
N PRO A 352 1.53 41.54 -5.69
CA PRO A 352 1.45 41.55 -4.23
C PRO A 352 0.47 40.50 -3.68
N PRO A 353 0.86 39.69 -2.67
CA PRO A 353 -0.02 38.69 -2.05
C PRO A 353 -1.35 39.23 -1.50
N PRO A 354 -1.43 40.44 -0.91
CA PRO A 354 -2.72 41.02 -0.52
C PRO A 354 -3.70 41.25 -1.68
N ASP A 355 -3.19 41.46 -2.89
CA ASP A 355 -4.03 41.65 -4.08
C ASP A 355 -4.49 40.29 -4.63
N ILE A 356 -3.64 39.26 -4.59
CA ILE A 356 -4.01 37.87 -4.90
C ILE A 356 -5.12 37.39 -3.97
N ALA A 357 -5.03 37.68 -2.66
CA ALA A 357 -6.00 37.27 -1.66
C ALA A 357 -7.43 37.77 -1.93
N ARG A 358 -7.60 38.88 -2.65
CA ARG A 358 -8.94 39.38 -3.05
C ARG A 358 -9.68 38.43 -4.00
N HIS A 359 -8.97 37.49 -4.60
CA HIS A 359 -9.49 36.47 -5.52
C HIS A 359 -9.52 35.06 -4.91
N LEU A 360 -9.25 34.93 -3.62
CA LEU A 360 -9.24 33.66 -2.88
C LEU A 360 -10.32 33.68 -1.78
N ASP A 361 -10.81 32.50 -1.41
CA ASP A 361 -11.66 32.30 -0.22
C ASP A 361 -10.81 32.10 1.05
N GLU A 362 -9.63 32.74 1.08
CA GLU A 362 -8.69 32.74 2.20
C GLU A 362 -7.81 34.01 2.22
N ASP A 363 -7.25 34.33 3.38
CA ASP A 363 -6.28 35.41 3.54
C ASP A 363 -4.86 34.88 3.33
N LEU A 364 -4.00 35.69 2.72
CA LEU A 364 -2.56 35.45 2.70
C LEU A 364 -1.94 36.25 3.86
N LEU A 365 -1.55 35.54 4.93
CA LEU A 365 -1.03 36.13 6.16
C LEU A 365 0.49 36.25 6.10
N LEU A 366 1.03 37.43 6.40
CA LEU A 366 2.48 37.64 6.46
C LEU A 366 3.07 36.98 7.71
N ASP A 367 4.01 36.06 7.52
CA ASP A 367 4.86 35.54 8.60
C ASP A 367 5.96 36.59 8.88
N ALA A 368 5.80 37.33 9.97
CA ALA A 368 6.68 38.44 10.33
C ALA A 368 8.14 38.01 10.58
N ASP A 369 8.35 36.77 11.03
CA ASP A 369 9.69 36.24 11.31
C ASP A 369 10.37 35.76 10.02
N ARG A 370 9.59 35.30 9.04
CA ARG A 370 10.12 34.61 7.85
C ARG A 370 9.98 35.37 6.53
N ARG A 371 9.27 36.50 6.53
CA ARG A 371 9.12 37.43 5.39
C ARG A 371 8.50 36.80 4.13
N PHE A 372 7.57 35.88 4.30
CA PHE A 372 6.73 35.34 3.23
C PHE A 372 5.27 35.24 3.69
N PHE A 373 4.35 35.03 2.76
CA PHE A 373 2.94 34.91 3.05
C PHE A 373 2.50 33.44 3.10
N ILE A 374 1.51 33.12 3.94
CA ILE A 374 0.94 31.79 4.09
C ILE A 374 -0.58 31.89 3.97
N GLY A 375 -1.18 31.03 3.14
CA GLY A 375 -2.64 30.88 3.08
C GLY A 375 -3.22 30.47 4.44
N SER A 376 -4.19 31.23 4.93
CA SER A 376 -4.78 31.01 6.26
C SER A 376 -5.55 29.69 6.37
N ARG A 377 -5.94 29.11 5.24
CA ARG A 377 -6.67 27.83 5.16
C ARG A 377 -5.84 26.78 4.42
N SER A 378 -5.32 27.13 3.25
CA SER A 378 -4.55 26.21 2.42
C SER A 378 -3.17 25.96 3.01
N GLY A 379 -2.58 26.88 3.78
CA GLY A 379 -1.20 26.78 4.22
C GLY A 379 -0.17 26.90 3.10
N ILE A 380 -0.58 27.29 1.88
CA ILE A 380 0.32 27.47 0.75
C ILE A 380 1.23 28.68 0.99
N VAL A 381 2.53 28.49 0.80
CA VAL A 381 3.52 29.56 0.92
C VAL A 381 3.51 30.38 -0.37
N VAL A 382 3.41 31.70 -0.24
CA VAL A 382 3.46 32.66 -1.34
C VAL A 382 4.62 33.63 -1.10
N GLU A 383 5.60 33.59 -1.99
CA GLU A 383 6.72 34.50 -2.10
C GLU A 383 6.45 35.50 -3.22
N SER A 384 6.85 36.75 -3.02
CA SER A 384 6.64 37.81 -3.99
C SER A 384 7.95 38.47 -4.41
N MET A 385 7.97 38.97 -5.64
CA MET A 385 9.00 39.88 -6.15
C MET A 385 8.36 40.95 -7.03
N GLU A 386 9.09 42.00 -7.37
CA GLU A 386 8.60 43.03 -8.28
C GLU A 386 8.42 42.47 -9.70
N PRO A 387 7.43 42.93 -10.48
CA PRO A 387 7.35 42.63 -11.90
C PRO A 387 8.45 43.34 -12.69
N ARG A 388 8.80 42.78 -13.86
CA ARG A 388 9.86 43.26 -14.75
C ARG A 388 9.77 44.76 -15.03
N ASP A 389 8.56 45.24 -15.31
CA ASP A 389 8.33 46.64 -15.71
C ASP A 389 8.54 47.65 -14.57
N SER A 390 8.48 47.21 -13.31
CA SER A 390 8.72 48.06 -12.13
C SER A 390 10.03 47.79 -11.43
N TYR A 391 10.83 46.84 -11.91
CA TYR A 391 12.07 46.46 -11.26
C TYR A 391 13.15 47.54 -11.48
N ILE A 392 13.66 48.07 -10.36
CA ILE A 392 14.73 49.07 -10.33
C ILE A 392 15.82 48.53 -9.40
N GLY A 393 16.84 47.89 -9.97
CA GLY A 393 17.93 47.29 -9.22
C GLY A 393 19.29 47.43 -9.92
N PRO A 394 20.39 47.08 -9.23
CA PRO A 394 21.75 47.20 -9.76
C PRO A 394 22.05 46.19 -10.88
N ASP A 395 21.39 45.04 -10.89
CA ASP A 395 21.53 43.97 -11.88
C ASP A 395 20.33 43.90 -12.82
N SER A 396 20.41 43.11 -13.91
CA SER A 396 19.25 42.87 -14.77
C SER A 396 18.14 42.13 -14.03
N PHE A 397 16.88 42.33 -14.45
CA PHE A 397 15.75 41.56 -13.92
C PHE A 397 15.96 40.05 -14.06
N ASP A 398 16.57 39.62 -15.16
CA ASP A 398 16.89 38.23 -15.44
C ASP A 398 17.79 37.63 -14.35
N ASN A 399 18.87 38.33 -13.99
CA ASN A 399 19.76 37.93 -12.89
C ASN A 399 19.01 37.94 -11.55
N HIS A 400 18.21 38.99 -11.31
CA HIS A 400 17.44 39.12 -10.09
C HIS A 400 16.43 37.96 -9.89
N LEU A 401 15.72 37.56 -10.95
CA LEU A 401 14.81 36.42 -10.92
C LEU A 401 15.54 35.11 -10.66
N LEU A 402 16.68 34.87 -11.31
CA LEU A 402 17.48 33.66 -11.11
C LEU A 402 18.04 33.57 -9.69
N GLU A 403 18.56 34.68 -9.15
CA GLU A 403 19.02 34.79 -7.77
C GLU A 403 17.88 34.59 -6.78
N LYS A 404 16.72 35.18 -7.05
CA LYS A 404 15.52 34.99 -6.23
C LYS A 404 15.12 33.51 -6.19
N ILE A 405 15.07 32.82 -7.32
CA ILE A 405 14.76 31.39 -7.36
C ILE A 405 15.82 30.59 -6.58
N ALA A 406 17.11 30.88 -6.73
CA ALA A 406 18.17 30.21 -5.98
C ALA A 406 18.04 30.42 -4.45
N GLU A 407 17.71 31.64 -4.02
CA GLU A 407 17.40 31.96 -2.62
C GLU A 407 16.23 31.11 -2.09
N LEU A 408 15.13 31.05 -2.85
CA LEU A 408 13.95 30.28 -2.48
C LEU A 408 14.23 28.77 -2.41
N ARG A 409 15.07 28.24 -3.31
CA ARG A 409 15.46 26.83 -3.29
C ARG A 409 16.15 26.46 -1.99
N LEU A 410 17.06 27.31 -1.51
CA LEU A 410 17.74 27.11 -0.23
C LEU A 410 16.78 27.27 0.96
N ARG A 411 15.96 28.34 0.96
CA ARG A 411 15.05 28.66 2.07
C ARG A 411 13.99 27.57 2.28
N HIS A 412 13.37 27.11 1.20
CA HIS A 412 12.22 26.21 1.24
C HIS A 412 12.55 24.76 0.88
N ARG A 413 13.84 24.45 0.67
CA ARG A 413 14.34 23.12 0.26
C ARG A 413 13.64 22.61 -1.02
N ILE A 414 13.53 23.49 -2.01
CA ILE A 414 12.83 23.18 -3.26
C ILE A 414 13.64 22.15 -4.05
N GLY A 415 13.03 20.99 -4.29
CA GLY A 415 13.59 19.93 -5.13
C GLY A 415 13.28 20.09 -6.61
N SER A 416 12.22 20.82 -6.96
CA SER A 416 11.78 21.02 -8.34
C SER A 416 11.16 22.40 -8.56
N VAL A 417 11.40 22.98 -9.74
CA VAL A 417 10.86 24.30 -10.14
C VAL A 417 10.04 24.14 -11.41
N ALA A 418 8.85 24.73 -11.43
CA ALA A 418 7.96 24.71 -12.58
C ALA A 418 7.51 26.14 -12.96
N ALA A 419 7.51 26.43 -14.26
CA ALA A 419 6.88 27.63 -14.80
C ALA A 419 5.38 27.34 -15.03
N VAL A 420 4.51 28.15 -14.45
CA VAL A 420 3.05 27.95 -14.56
C VAL A 420 2.53 28.40 -15.92
N ASP A 421 2.97 29.56 -16.40
CA ASP A 421 2.69 30.04 -17.75
C ASP A 421 3.93 29.90 -18.64
N ILE A 422 4.00 28.79 -19.39
CA ILE A 422 5.10 28.51 -20.33
C ILE A 422 5.11 29.48 -21.51
N GLY A 423 3.97 30.13 -21.82
CA GLY A 423 3.85 31.11 -22.88
C GLY A 423 4.43 32.48 -22.53
N HIS A 424 4.70 32.75 -21.26
CA HIS A 424 5.23 34.03 -20.81
C HIS A 424 6.68 34.24 -21.27
N PRO A 425 7.08 35.45 -21.73
CA PRO A 425 8.44 35.74 -22.17
C PRO A 425 9.54 35.42 -21.14
N ASP A 426 9.20 35.41 -19.84
CA ASP A 426 10.14 35.12 -18.76
C ASP A 426 10.12 33.65 -18.30
N ALA A 427 9.25 32.81 -18.88
CA ALA A 427 9.15 31.40 -18.50
C ALA A 427 10.46 30.63 -18.74
N TRP A 428 11.24 31.01 -19.76
CA TRP A 428 12.52 30.37 -20.05
C TRP A 428 13.55 30.56 -18.93
N LEU A 429 13.52 31.69 -18.20
CA LEU A 429 14.40 31.94 -17.04
C LEU A 429 14.07 30.96 -15.91
N VAL A 430 12.78 30.70 -15.67
CA VAL A 430 12.32 29.70 -14.70
C VAL A 430 12.76 28.30 -15.13
N LEU A 431 12.59 27.96 -16.41
CA LEU A 431 13.01 26.66 -16.95
C LEU A 431 14.54 26.47 -16.92
N GLN A 432 15.31 27.54 -17.08
CA GLN A 432 16.76 27.52 -16.89
C GLN A 432 17.10 27.22 -15.43
N ALA A 433 16.45 27.89 -14.48
CA ALA A 433 16.64 27.65 -13.06
C ALA A 433 16.22 26.23 -12.62
N ALA A 434 15.28 25.60 -13.34
CA ALA A 434 14.85 24.23 -13.09
C ALA A 434 15.88 23.16 -13.51
N ARG A 435 16.90 23.51 -14.31
CA ARG A 435 17.95 22.59 -14.78
C ARG A 435 19.21 22.57 -13.90
N GLY A 436 19.41 23.60 -13.07
CA GLY A 436 20.45 23.62 -12.03
C GLY A 436 19.97 22.92 -10.78
#